data_AF-A0AAJ2F2L5-F1
#
_entry.id   AF-A0AAJ2F2L5-F1
#
_cell.length_a   1.000
_cell.length_b   1.000
_cell.length_c   1.000
_cell.angle_alpha   90.00
_cell.angle_beta   90.00
_cell.angle_gamma   90.00
#
_symmetry.space_group_name_H-M   'P 1'
#
loop_
_entity.id
_entity.type
_entity.pdbx_description
1 polymer ?
#
loop_
_entity_poly.entity_id
_entity_poly.type
_entity_poly.pdbx_seq_one_letter_code
_entity_poly.pdbx_strand_id
1 'polypeptide(L)'
;MSSTAVTLLIAGAANLLPALFFMFTALLGSNGMNSAQGGKLLGTLAVLLVLGWLAALWLARHLAHWGQARGWSTVASVAAASGGAVVAFTVLALVSTLAALLWVGA
;
A
#
# COMPACT_ATOMS: atom_id res chain seq x y z
N MET A 1 10.59 1.50 22.44
CA MET A 1 10.58 1.11 21.01
C MET A 1 11.39 2.13 20.22
N SER A 2 12.13 1.72 19.20
CA SER A 2 12.86 2.64 18.30
C SER A 2 11.87 3.45 17.43
N SER A 3 12.21 4.69 17.08
CA SER A 3 11.42 5.53 16.17
C SER A 3 11.14 4.86 14.83
N THR A 4 12.10 4.06 14.33
CA THR A 4 11.94 3.25 13.12
C THR A 4 10.85 2.18 13.31
N ALA A 5 10.84 1.48 14.45
CA ALA A 5 9.83 0.46 14.73
C ALA A 5 8.42 1.06 14.83
N VAL A 6 8.30 2.23 15.46
CA VAL A 6 7.04 2.98 15.54
C VAL A 6 6.58 3.42 14.14
N THR A 7 7.49 3.95 13.31
CA THR A 7 7.18 4.36 11.93
C THR A 7 6.64 3.19 11.10
N LEU A 8 7.32 2.04 11.16
CA LEU A 8 6.92 0.85 10.42
C LEU A 8 5.58 0.30 10.92
N LEU A 9 5.32 0.31 12.23
CA LEU A 9 4.06 -0.13 12.80
C LEU A 9 2.90 0.79 12.33
N ILE A 10 3.07 2.11 12.44
CA ILE A 10 2.05 3.07 12.04
C ILE A 10 1.80 3.00 10.53
N ALA A 11 2.85 3.03 9.71
CA ALA A 11 2.72 2.95 8.26
C ALA A 11 2.11 1.60 7.82
N GLY A 12 2.54 0.50 8.44
CA GLY A 12 2.04 -0.84 8.17
C GLY A 12 0.55 -0.97 8.49
N ALA A 13 0.14 -0.52 9.68
CA ALA A 13 -1.27 -0.53 10.11
C ALA A 13 -2.13 0.41 9.27
N ALA A 14 -1.65 1.62 8.99
CA ALA A 14 -2.39 2.61 8.20
C ALA A 14 -2.64 2.14 6.76
N ASN A 15 -1.72 1.36 6.19
CA ASN A 15 -1.89 0.79 4.85
C ASN A 15 -2.91 -0.36 4.78
N LEU A 16 -3.37 -0.92 5.90
CA LEU A 16 -4.39 -1.97 5.88
C LEU A 16 -5.72 -1.46 5.34
N LEU A 17 -6.11 -0.23 5.69
CA LEU A 17 -7.37 0.38 5.25
C LEU A 17 -7.44 0.52 3.71
N PRO A 18 -6.46 1.14 3.02
CA PRO A 18 -6.44 1.17 1.57
C PRO A 18 -6.32 -0.25 0.97
N ALA A 19 -5.51 -1.15 1.54
CA ALA A 19 -5.39 -2.52 1.03
C ALA A 19 -6.73 -3.26 1.02
N LEU A 20 -7.48 -3.18 2.13
CA LEU A 20 -8.81 -3.76 2.26
C LEU A 20 -9.81 -3.09 1.31
N PHE A 21 -9.75 -1.76 1.16
CA PHE A 21 -10.60 -1.03 0.23
C PHE A 21 -10.41 -1.47 -1.22
N PHE A 22 -9.15 -1.59 -1.68
CA PHE A 22 -8.87 -2.02 -3.04
C PHE A 22 -9.19 -3.50 -3.27
N MET A 23 -8.97 -4.37 -2.27
CA MET A 23 -9.42 -5.75 -2.37
C MET A 23 -10.93 -5.88 -2.46
N PHE A 24 -11.66 -5.12 -1.64
CA PHE A 24 -13.11 -5.07 -1.72
C PHE A 24 -13.58 -4.57 -3.08
N THR A 25 -12.91 -3.57 -3.64
CA THR A 25 -13.20 -3.05 -4.99
C THR A 25 -12.97 -4.13 -6.07
N ALA A 26 -11.89 -4.90 -5.98
CA ALA A 26 -11.64 -5.98 -6.91
C ALA A 26 -12.64 -7.14 -6.75
N LEU A 27 -13.08 -7.43 -5.53
CA LEU A 27 -14.18 -8.38 -5.28
C LEU A 27 -15.46 -7.91 -5.96
N LEU A 28 -15.81 -6.62 -5.81
CA LEU A 28 -16.97 -6.05 -6.50
C LEU A 28 -16.83 -6.09 -8.02
N GLY A 29 -15.65 -5.76 -8.55
CA GLY A 29 -15.35 -5.82 -9.99
C GLY A 29 -15.34 -7.24 -10.54
N SER A 30 -15.09 -8.25 -9.69
CA SER A 30 -15.16 -9.66 -10.07
C SER A 30 -16.59 -10.19 -10.23
N ASN A 31 -17.61 -9.45 -9.79
CA ASN A 31 -19.00 -9.86 -9.96
C ASN A 31 -19.36 -9.90 -11.45
N GLY A 32 -19.76 -11.09 -11.93
CA GLY A 32 -20.07 -11.34 -13.33
C GLY A 32 -18.92 -11.95 -14.14
N MET A 33 -17.72 -12.08 -13.55
CA MET A 33 -16.59 -12.81 -14.15
C MET A 33 -16.72 -14.30 -13.86
N ASN A 34 -16.19 -15.15 -14.75
CA ASN A 34 -16.09 -16.57 -14.44
C ASN A 34 -15.04 -16.81 -13.33
N SER A 35 -15.10 -17.98 -12.68
CA SER A 35 -14.26 -18.32 -11.53
C SER A 35 -12.76 -18.23 -11.82
N ALA A 36 -12.32 -18.56 -13.03
CA ALA A 36 -10.92 -18.46 -13.44
C ALA A 36 -10.46 -17.01 -13.58
N GLN A 37 -11.27 -16.15 -14.21
CA GLN A 37 -10.99 -14.73 -14.37
C GLN A 37 -11.02 -13.99 -13.03
N GLY A 38 -12.05 -14.21 -12.21
CA GLY A 38 -12.14 -13.62 -10.87
C GLY A 38 -10.99 -14.06 -9.97
N GLY A 39 -10.62 -15.34 -10.00
CA GLY A 39 -9.47 -15.86 -9.26
C GLY A 39 -8.15 -15.23 -9.69
N LYS A 40 -7.92 -15.05 -10.99
CA LYS A 40 -6.72 -14.34 -11.52
C LYS A 40 -6.70 -12.89 -11.06
N LEU A 41 -7.82 -12.17 -11.14
CA LEU A 41 -7.91 -10.78 -10.72
C LEU A 41 -7.56 -10.63 -9.24
N LEU A 42 -8.23 -11.40 -8.37
CA LEU A 42 -8.03 -11.34 -6.93
C LEU A 42 -6.62 -11.78 -6.54
N GLY A 43 -6.12 -12.86 -7.12
CA GLY A 43 -4.78 -13.37 -6.83
C GLY A 43 -3.69 -12.38 -7.22
N THR A 44 -3.75 -11.83 -8.43
CA THR A 44 -2.79 -10.83 -8.90
C THR A 44 -2.86 -9.56 -8.06
N LEU A 45 -4.06 -9.08 -7.74
CA LEU A 45 -4.22 -7.88 -6.91
C LEU A 45 -3.67 -8.09 -5.50
N ALA A 46 -3.91 -9.26 -4.89
CA ALA A 46 -3.38 -9.61 -3.57
C ALA A 46 -1.85 -9.48 -3.56
N VAL A 47 -1.19 -10.07 -4.56
CA VAL A 47 0.28 -10.03 -4.68
C VAL A 47 0.77 -8.60 -4.88
N LEU A 48 0.14 -7.82 -5.77
CA LEU A 48 0.53 -6.43 -6.02
C LEU A 48 0.37 -5.54 -4.77
N LEU A 49 -0.70 -5.75 -3.99
CA LEU A 49 -0.92 -5.03 -2.75
C LEU A 49 0.12 -5.41 -1.68
N VAL A 50 0.49 -6.68 -1.56
CA VAL A 50 1.54 -7.11 -0.62
C VAL A 50 2.90 -6.51 -1.02
N LEU A 51 3.25 -6.55 -2.31
CA LEU A 51 4.49 -5.95 -2.80
C LEU A 51 4.50 -4.43 -2.60
N GLY A 52 3.38 -3.77 -2.90
CA GLY A 52 3.21 -2.33 -2.66
C GLY A 52 3.32 -1.97 -1.18
N TRP A 53 2.79 -2.82 -0.29
CA TRP A 53 2.87 -2.63 1.16
C TRP A 53 4.32 -2.70 1.66
N LEU A 54 5.08 -3.69 1.20
CA LEU A 54 6.51 -3.81 1.50
C LEU A 54 7.32 -2.61 0.98
N ALA A 55 7.02 -2.15 -0.24
CA ALA A 55 7.65 -0.97 -0.82
C ALA A 55 7.33 0.30 0.00
N ALA A 56 6.09 0.44 0.47
CA ALA A 56 5.67 1.55 1.31
C ALA A 56 6.33 1.54 2.68
N LEU A 57 6.53 0.37 3.30
CA LEU A 57 7.29 0.23 4.55
C LEU A 57 8.75 0.62 4.37
N TRP A 58 9.37 0.19 3.27
CA TRP A 58 10.73 0.58 2.93
C TRP A 58 10.84 2.10 2.73
N LEU A 59 9.89 2.70 2.01
CA LEU A 59 9.82 4.15 1.81
C LEU A 59 9.63 4.89 3.14
N ALA A 60 8.74 4.42 4.01
CA ALA A 60 8.52 5.01 5.34
C ALA A 60 9.82 5.02 6.15
N ARG A 61 10.56 3.90 6.15
CA ARG A 61 11.86 3.83 6.81
C ARG A 61 12.84 4.84 6.22
N HIS A 62 12.93 4.93 4.90
CA HIS A 62 13.83 5.85 4.22
C HIS A 62 13.52 7.31 4.55
N LEU A 63 12.24 7.71 4.47
CA LEU A 63 11.78 9.07 4.78
C LEU A 63 12.01 9.44 6.24
N ALA A 64 11.79 8.51 7.17
CA ALA A 64 12.04 8.75 8.58
C ALA A 64 13.53 9.00 8.85
N HIS A 65 14.43 8.20 8.28
CA HIS A 65 15.87 8.43 8.39
C HIS A 65 16.30 9.75 7.74
N TRP A 66 15.73 10.07 6.59
CA TRP A 66 16.02 11.31 5.86
C TRP A 66 15.58 12.56 6.62
N GLY A 67 14.41 12.53 7.27
CA GLY A 67 13.93 13.61 8.13
C GLY A 67 14.81 13.81 9.37
N GLN A 68 15.20 12.72 10.03
CA GLN A 68 16.12 12.77 11.16
C GLN A 68 17.50 13.31 10.76
N ALA A 69 18.02 12.93 9.59
CA ALA A 69 19.28 13.45 9.06
C ALA A 69 19.23 14.97 8.77
N ARG A 70 18.03 15.54 8.55
CA ARG A 70 17.80 16.99 8.43
C ARG A 70 17.59 17.71 9.76
N GLY A 71 17.69 17.01 10.89
CA GLY A 71 17.46 17.57 12.22
C GLY A 71 15.98 17.78 12.55
N TRP A 72 15.05 17.17 11.81
CA TRP A 72 13.63 17.21 12.19
C TRP A 72 13.39 16.46 13.50
N SER A 73 12.35 16.88 14.24
CA SER A 73 11.92 16.12 15.41
C SER A 73 11.51 14.70 15.03
N THR A 74 11.69 13.75 15.96
CA THR A 74 11.30 12.34 15.78
C THR A 74 9.84 12.22 15.36
N VAL A 75 8.95 12.99 16.00
CA VAL A 75 7.52 13.00 15.71
C VAL A 75 7.24 13.50 14.30
N ALA A 76 7.85 14.61 13.88
CA ALA A 76 7.65 15.16 12.54
C ALA A 76 8.14 14.19 11.45
N SER A 77 9.26 13.51 11.69
CA SER A 77 9.80 12.53 10.74
C SER A 77 8.93 11.29 10.63
N VAL A 78 8.41 10.77 11.75
CA VAL A 78 7.49 9.64 11.78
C VAL A 78 6.18 10.01 11.05
N ALA A 79 5.60 11.18 11.36
CA ALA A 79 4.36 11.62 10.75
C ALA A 79 4.48 11.80 9.23
N ALA A 80 5.54 12.47 8.76
CA ALA A 80 5.79 12.67 7.33
C ALA A 80 6.06 11.34 6.61
N ALA A 81 6.83 10.45 7.22
CA ALA A 81 7.15 9.14 6.67
C ALA A 81 5.92 8.24 6.54
N SER A 82 5.11 8.13 7.61
CA SER A 82 3.90 7.32 7.61
C SER A 82 2.85 7.89 6.65
N GLY A 83 2.64 9.22 6.65
CA GLY A 83 1.73 9.86 5.72
C GLY A 83 2.15 9.68 4.26
N GLY A 84 3.43 9.91 3.95
CA GLY A 84 3.98 9.71 2.61
C GLY A 84 3.86 8.26 2.13
N ALA A 85 4.10 7.29 3.02
CA ALA A 85 3.96 5.88 2.70
C ALA A 85 2.50 5.48 2.38
N VAL A 86 1.52 6.00 3.12
CA VAL A 86 0.10 5.74 2.87
C VAL A 86 -0.35 6.33 1.54
N VAL A 87 0.05 7.56 1.24
CA VAL A 87 -0.26 8.21 -0.04
C VAL A 87 0.36 7.42 -1.19
N ALA A 88 1.66 7.09 -1.11
CA ALA A 88 2.34 6.32 -2.15
C ALA A 88 1.71 4.94 -2.36
N PHE A 89 1.37 4.24 -1.27
CA PHE A 89 0.70 2.95 -1.33
C PHE A 89 -0.68 3.06 -1.98
N THR A 90 -1.47 4.06 -1.61
CA THR A 90 -2.82 4.27 -2.15
C THR A 90 -2.79 4.52 -3.65
N VAL A 91 -1.85 5.35 -4.13
CA VAL A 91 -1.65 5.60 -5.56
C VAL A 91 -1.24 4.32 -6.29
N LEU A 92 -0.28 3.58 -5.74
CA LEU A 92 0.19 2.33 -6.34
C LEU A 92 -0.93 1.27 -6.40
N ALA A 93 -1.73 1.16 -5.34
CA ALA A 93 -2.86 0.26 -5.26
C ALA A 93 -3.95 0.64 -6.28
N LEU A 94 -4.23 1.93 -6.46
CA LEU A 94 -5.14 2.41 -7.50
C LEU A 94 -4.67 2.01 -8.90
N VAL A 95 -3.41 2.33 -9.24
CA VAL A 95 -2.83 2.01 -10.55
C VAL A 95 -2.82 0.50 -10.79
N SER A 96 -2.45 -0.28 -9.77
CA SER A 96 -2.44 -1.75 -9.84
C SER A 96 -3.85 -2.31 -10.07
N THR A 97 -4.86 -1.75 -9.41
CA THR A 97 -6.25 -2.16 -9.56
C THR A 97 -6.76 -1.87 -10.97
N LEU A 98 -6.51 -0.66 -11.48
CA LEU A 98 -6.90 -0.28 -12.84
C LEU A 98 -6.20 -1.16 -13.88
N ALA A 99 -4.89 -1.39 -13.75
CA ALA A 99 -4.14 -2.24 -14.66
C ALA A 99 -4.64 -3.70 -14.63
N ALA A 100 -4.95 -4.24 -13.45
CA ALA A 100 -5.46 -5.60 -13.31
C ALA A 100 -6.87 -5.75 -13.92
N LEU A 101 -7.76 -4.77 -13.71
CA LEU A 101 -9.08 -4.76 -14.32
C LEU A 101 -9.01 -4.66 -15.86
N LEU A 102 -8.15 -3.79 -16.37
CA LEU A 102 -7.92 -3.65 -17.81
C LEU A 102 -7.33 -4.93 -18.43
N TRP A 103 -6.39 -5.59 -17.74
CA TRP A 103 -5.81 -6.85 -18.22
C TRP A 103 -6.88 -7.94 -18.31
N VAL A 104 -7.68 -8.16 -17.26
CA VAL A 104 -8.64 -9.27 -17.29
C VAL A 104 -9.87 -8.97 -18.17
N GLY A 105 -10.18 -7.70 -18.40
CA GLY A 105 -11.26 -7.26 -19.30
C GLY A 105 -10.86 -7.13 -20.78
N ALA A 106 -9.57 -7.18 -21.12
CA ALA A 106 -9.05 -7.19 -22.50
C ALA A 106 -9.04 -8.60 -23.08
#